data_AF-A0A7S3CIZ7-F1
#
_entry.id   AF-A0A7S3CIZ7-F1
#
_cell.length_a   1.000
_cell.length_b   1.000
_cell.length_c   1.000
_cell.angle_alpha   90.00
_cell.angle_beta   90.00
_cell.angle_gamma   90.00
#
_symmetry.space_group_name_H-M   'P 1'
#
loop_
_entity.id
_entity.type
_entity.pdbx_description
1 polymer ?
#
loop_
_entity_poly.entity_id
_entity_poly.type
_entity_poly.pdbx_seq_one_letter_code
_entity_poly.pdbx_strand_id
1 'polypeptide(L)'
;AKLMGLLNTVEAKLKDSFPSVYDHLVEHDFTTGAAFSPLFITLYIYQIEHQHAMRIFESFILEGEQALLRVLYKMIALKQKSILTKEEIELISYLRTDMINECITEFGVETLLEHEEGPAGGKR
;
A
#
# COMPACT_ATOMS: atom_id res chain seq x y z
N ALA A 1 -14.47 13.49 -3.88
CA ALA A 1 -13.85 13.86 -5.17
C ALA A 1 -12.38 13.43 -5.27
N LYS A 2 -11.51 13.69 -4.26
CA LYS A 2 -10.07 13.35 -4.32
C LYS A 2 -9.72 11.91 -3.92
N LEU A 3 -10.26 11.42 -2.81
CA LEU A 3 -10.07 10.02 -2.36
C LEU A 3 -10.50 9.00 -3.43
N MET A 4 -11.62 9.24 -4.11
CA MET A 4 -12.07 8.38 -5.22
C MET A 4 -11.06 8.35 -6.37
N GLY A 5 -10.40 9.47 -6.68
CA GLY A 5 -9.32 9.52 -7.67
C GLY A 5 -8.11 8.67 -7.27
N LEU A 6 -7.72 8.70 -5.99
CA LEU A 6 -6.68 7.81 -5.47
C LEU A 6 -7.08 6.35 -5.54
N LEU A 7 -8.29 6.01 -5.12
CA LEU A 7 -8.79 4.63 -5.15
C LEU A 7 -8.87 4.10 -6.60
N ASN A 8 -9.30 4.91 -7.56
CA ASN A 8 -9.28 4.54 -8.98
C ASN A 8 -7.84 4.31 -9.48
N THR A 9 -6.87 5.11 -8.99
CA THR A 9 -5.45 4.93 -9.31
C THR A 9 -4.92 3.62 -8.76
N VAL A 10 -5.28 3.27 -7.52
CA VAL A 10 -4.94 1.97 -6.90
C VAL A 10 -5.57 0.83 -7.68
N GLU A 11 -6.85 0.92 -8.03
CA GLU A 11 -7.54 -0.11 -8.79
C GLU A 11 -6.88 -0.34 -10.16
N ALA A 12 -6.55 0.73 -10.89
CA ALA A 12 -5.84 0.64 -12.15
C ALA A 12 -4.46 -0.03 -11.98
N LYS A 13 -3.71 0.34 -10.94
CA LYS A 13 -2.39 -0.26 -10.64
C LYS A 13 -2.51 -1.73 -10.26
N LEU A 14 -3.54 -2.13 -9.52
CA LEU A 14 -3.82 -3.52 -9.17
C LEU A 14 -4.10 -4.35 -10.42
N LYS A 15 -4.98 -3.88 -11.32
CA LYS A 15 -5.30 -4.58 -12.58
C LYS A 15 -4.09 -4.76 -13.48
N ASP A 16 -3.22 -3.75 -13.54
CA ASP A 16 -2.04 -3.75 -14.42
C ASP A 16 -0.86 -4.54 -13.83
N SER A 17 -0.45 -4.20 -12.61
CA SER A 17 0.81 -4.68 -12.04
C SER A 17 0.64 -5.82 -11.02
N PHE A 18 -0.57 -6.00 -10.46
CA PHE A 18 -0.86 -7.03 -9.45
C PHE A 18 -2.17 -7.78 -9.75
N PRO A 19 -2.38 -8.30 -10.98
CA PRO A 19 -3.68 -8.82 -11.41
C PRO A 19 -4.19 -9.95 -10.50
N SER A 20 -3.31 -10.83 -10.02
CA SER A 20 -3.72 -11.89 -9.09
C SER A 20 -4.26 -11.36 -7.76
N VAL A 21 -3.71 -10.24 -7.26
CA VAL A 21 -4.22 -9.59 -6.04
C VAL A 21 -5.57 -8.95 -6.34
N TYR A 22 -5.71 -8.30 -7.49
CA TYR A 22 -7.00 -7.74 -7.90
C TYR A 22 -8.09 -8.81 -7.98
N ASP A 23 -7.82 -9.91 -8.69
CA ASP A 23 -8.75 -11.01 -8.88
C ASP A 23 -9.13 -11.64 -7.54
N HIS A 24 -8.16 -11.83 -6.63
CA HIS A 24 -8.39 -12.33 -5.28
C HIS A 24 -9.31 -11.42 -4.45
N LEU A 25 -9.13 -10.10 -4.54
CA LEU A 25 -10.03 -9.15 -3.88
C LEU A 25 -11.45 -9.25 -4.44
N VAL A 26 -11.60 -9.39 -5.76
CA VAL A 26 -12.90 -9.52 -6.42
C VAL A 26 -13.59 -10.84 -6.07
N GLU A 27 -12.87 -11.96 -6.03
CA GLU A 27 -13.40 -13.27 -5.63
C GLU A 27 -13.95 -13.27 -4.20
N HIS A 28 -13.40 -12.43 -3.31
CA HIS A 28 -13.87 -12.26 -1.94
C HIS A 28 -14.79 -11.03 -1.75
N ASP A 29 -15.41 -10.53 -2.83
CA ASP A 29 -16.36 -9.40 -2.83
C ASP A 29 -15.81 -8.09 -2.23
N PHE A 30 -14.48 -7.90 -2.25
CA PHE A 30 -13.85 -6.68 -1.77
C PHE A 30 -13.65 -5.66 -2.88
N THR A 31 -14.23 -4.47 -2.68
CA THR A 31 -13.90 -3.31 -3.50
C THR A 31 -12.57 -2.70 -3.06
N THR A 32 -11.81 -2.10 -4.00
CA THR A 32 -10.59 -1.33 -3.69
C THR A 32 -10.86 -0.22 -2.66
N GLY A 33 -12.04 0.40 -2.73
CA GLY A 33 -12.48 1.38 -1.74
C GLY A 33 -12.62 0.80 -0.33
N ALA A 34 -13.27 -0.36 -0.20
CA ALA A 34 -13.37 -1.05 1.08
C ALA A 34 -11.99 -1.48 1.59
N ALA A 35 -11.13 -2.03 0.74
CA ALA A 35 -9.82 -2.51 1.15
C ALA A 35 -8.89 -1.38 1.63
N PHE A 36 -8.77 -0.29 0.87
CA PHE A 36 -7.65 0.65 1.05
C PHE A 36 -8.04 2.07 1.47
N SER A 37 -9.32 2.46 1.44
CA SER A 37 -9.72 3.80 1.90
C SER A 37 -9.30 4.13 3.34
N PRO A 38 -9.32 3.19 4.32
CA PRO A 38 -8.89 3.52 5.68
C PRO A 38 -7.43 3.94 5.75
N LEU A 39 -6.56 3.37 4.91
CA LEU A 39 -5.13 3.68 4.87
C LEU A 39 -4.89 5.13 4.45
N PHE A 40 -5.60 5.61 3.42
CA PHE A 40 -5.49 6.98 2.93
C PHE A 40 -6.16 8.00 3.86
N ILE A 41 -7.30 7.65 4.47
CA ILE A 41 -8.00 8.55 5.41
C ILE A 41 -7.16 8.77 6.67
N THR A 42 -6.46 7.73 7.13
CA THR A 42 -5.65 7.77 8.36
C THR A 42 -4.17 8.06 8.12
N LEU A 43 -3.74 8.18 6.85
CA LEU A 43 -2.33 8.37 6.46
C LEU A 43 -1.40 7.31 7.07
N TYR A 44 -1.89 6.09 7.29
CA TYR A 44 -1.20 5.01 8.00
C TYR A 44 -0.89 5.25 9.49
N ILE A 45 -1.26 6.41 10.06
CA ILE A 45 -0.85 6.84 11.40
C ILE A 45 -1.47 5.97 12.50
N TYR A 46 -2.68 5.45 12.26
CA TYR A 46 -3.42 4.71 13.28
C TYR A 46 -2.97 3.25 13.43
N GLN A 47 -2.19 2.73 12.48
CA GLN A 47 -1.91 1.30 12.38
C GLN A 47 -0.52 0.91 12.89
N ILE A 48 0.37 1.87 13.14
CA ILE A 48 1.79 1.62 13.40
C ILE A 48 2.33 2.46 14.55
N GLU A 49 3.50 2.09 15.08
CA GLU A 49 4.17 2.89 16.11
C GLU A 49 4.45 4.32 15.65
N HIS A 50 4.33 5.26 16.58
CA HIS A 50 4.39 6.70 16.31
C HIS A 50 5.63 7.11 15.50
N GLN A 51 6.80 6.54 15.80
CA GLN A 51 8.04 6.83 15.08
C GLN A 51 7.96 6.53 13.57
N HIS A 52 7.32 5.43 13.19
CA HIS A 52 7.17 5.04 11.79
C HIS A 52 6.07 5.83 11.10
N ALA A 53 4.97 6.10 11.82
CA ALA A 53 3.90 6.98 11.35
C ALA A 53 4.44 8.37 10.98
N MET A 54 5.34 8.93 11.80
CA MET A 54 5.95 10.23 11.52
C MET A 54 6.79 10.22 10.23
N ARG A 55 7.52 9.15 9.91
CA ARG A 55 8.29 9.05 8.66
C ARG A 55 7.41 9.02 7.40
N ILE A 56 6.32 8.25 7.45
CA ILE A 56 5.34 8.22 6.36
C ILE A 56 4.66 9.58 6.22
N PHE A 57 4.33 10.22 7.35
CA PHE A 57 3.72 11.54 7.36
C PHE A 57 4.67 12.64 6.82
N GLU A 58 5.94 12.62 7.19
CA GLU A 58 6.98 13.50 6.64
C GLU A 58 7.07 13.35 5.11
N SER A 59 7.09 12.11 4.62
CA SER A 59 7.10 11.83 3.18
C SER A 59 5.84 12.36 2.49
N PHE A 60 4.67 12.22 3.13
CA PHE A 60 3.42 12.79 2.64
C PHE A 60 3.44 14.33 2.60
N ILE A 61 4.03 15.01 3.59
CA ILE A 61 4.17 16.47 3.56
C ILE A 61 5.03 16.92 2.37
N LEU A 62 6.10 16.18 2.07
CA LEU A 62 7.05 16.54 1.02
C LEU A 62 6.54 16.23 -0.38
N GLU A 63 5.88 15.08 -0.58
CA GLU A 63 5.54 14.54 -1.90
C GLU A 63 4.03 14.43 -2.15
N GLY A 64 3.21 14.70 -1.13
CA GLY A 64 1.78 14.51 -1.17
C GLY A 64 1.38 13.04 -1.26
N GLU A 65 0.26 12.80 -1.96
CA GLU A 65 -0.39 11.49 -2.02
C GLU A 65 0.45 10.41 -2.72
N GLN A 66 1.44 10.80 -3.52
CA GLN A 66 2.35 9.87 -4.19
C GLN A 66 3.17 9.05 -3.20
N ALA A 67 3.55 9.63 -2.05
CA ALA A 67 4.23 8.89 -1.00
C ALA A 67 3.35 7.75 -0.45
N LEU A 68 2.06 8.01 -0.24
CA LEU A 68 1.12 7.00 0.27
C LEU A 68 0.89 5.88 -0.75
N LEU A 69 0.75 6.23 -2.03
CA LEU A 69 0.63 5.26 -3.11
C LEU A 69 1.87 4.38 -3.21
N ARG A 70 3.07 4.98 -3.13
CA ARG A 70 4.33 4.23 -3.14
C ARG A 70 4.41 3.24 -1.99
N VAL A 71 4.11 3.67 -0.76
CA VAL A 71 4.06 2.79 0.41
C VAL A 71 3.08 1.63 0.17
N LEU A 72 1.86 1.91 -0.29
CA LEU A 72 0.86 0.88 -0.59
C LEU A 72 1.37 -0.15 -1.60
N TYR A 73 1.89 0.31 -2.73
CA TYR A 73 2.32 -0.59 -3.80
C TYR A 73 3.53 -1.42 -3.40
N LYS A 74 4.46 -0.85 -2.62
CA LYS A 74 5.61 -1.59 -2.11
C LYS A 74 5.18 -2.66 -1.10
N MET A 75 4.22 -2.37 -0.22
CA MET A 75 3.64 -3.38 0.67
C MET A 75 2.95 -4.52 -0.12
N ILE A 76 2.14 -4.19 -1.13
CA ILE A 76 1.48 -5.20 -1.98
C ILE A 76 2.51 -6.07 -2.69
N ALA A 77 3.57 -5.49 -3.24
CA ALA A 77 4.64 -6.22 -3.90
C ALA A 77 5.38 -7.18 -2.94
N LEU A 78 5.68 -6.72 -1.72
CA LEU A 78 6.37 -7.52 -0.70
C LEU A 78 5.48 -8.63 -0.14
N LYS A 79 4.17 -8.41 -0.05
CA LYS A 79 3.22 -9.28 0.65
C LYS A 79 2.20 -9.97 -0.25
N GLN A 80 2.39 -9.96 -1.58
CA GLN A 80 1.47 -10.58 -2.55
C GLN A 80 1.11 -12.02 -2.16
N LYS A 81 2.09 -12.85 -1.78
CA LYS A 81 1.83 -14.22 -1.34
C LYS A 81 0.94 -14.29 -0.11
N SER A 82 1.21 -13.47 0.91
CA SER A 82 0.42 -13.42 2.15
C SER A 82 -1.02 -12.96 1.88
N ILE A 83 -1.20 -12.00 0.98
CA ILE A 83 -2.54 -11.52 0.57
C ILE A 83 -3.35 -12.66 -0.06
N LEU A 84 -2.76 -13.40 -1.00
CA LEU A 84 -3.42 -14.48 -1.74
C LEU A 84 -3.76 -15.71 -0.88
N THR A 85 -3.18 -15.83 0.32
CA THR A 85 -3.46 -16.95 1.25
C THR A 85 -4.54 -16.63 2.28
N LYS A 86 -5.04 -15.39 2.32
CA LYS A 86 -6.00 -14.93 3.34
C LYS A 86 -7.37 -14.74 2.74
N GLU A 87 -8.40 -15.01 3.53
CA GLU A 87 -9.79 -14.99 3.09
C GLU A 87 -10.63 -14.08 3.99
N GLU A 88 -11.72 -13.53 3.44
CA GLU A 88 -12.77 -12.81 4.16
C GLU A 88 -12.27 -11.80 5.23
N ILE A 89 -12.61 -12.04 6.50
CA ILE A 89 -12.29 -11.15 7.63
C ILE A 89 -10.78 -11.09 7.87
N GLU A 90 -10.06 -12.19 7.65
CA GLU A 90 -8.61 -12.20 7.80
C GLU A 90 -7.95 -11.33 6.74
N LEU A 91 -8.41 -11.43 5.49
CA LEU A 91 -7.91 -10.62 4.39
C LEU A 91 -8.11 -9.12 4.65
N ILE A 92 -9.31 -8.71 5.09
CA ILE A 92 -9.57 -7.28 5.33
C ILE A 92 -8.81 -6.74 6.55
N SER A 93 -8.64 -7.55 7.61
CA SER A 93 -7.80 -7.19 8.76
C SER A 93 -6.36 -7.01 8.33
N TYR A 94 -5.86 -7.95 7.53
CA TYR A 94 -4.50 -7.95 7.04
C TYR A 94 -4.17 -6.72 6.22
N LEU A 95 -4.98 -6.43 5.20
CA LEU A 95 -4.75 -5.28 4.29
C LEU A 95 -4.80 -3.94 5.02
N ARG A 96 -5.61 -3.84 6.08
CA ARG A 96 -5.85 -2.57 6.80
C ARG A 96 -4.91 -2.35 7.97
N THR A 97 -4.40 -3.40 8.59
CA THR A 97 -3.69 -3.30 9.87
C THR A 97 -2.38 -4.08 9.88
N ASP A 98 -2.43 -5.38 9.57
CA ASP A 98 -1.29 -6.26 9.85
C ASP A 98 -0.18 -6.11 8.80
N MET A 99 -0.56 -5.91 7.53
CA MET A 99 0.37 -5.87 6.39
C MET A 99 1.48 -4.83 6.56
N ILE A 100 1.13 -3.63 7.02
CA ILE A 100 2.12 -2.55 7.22
C ILE A 100 3.06 -2.86 8.40
N ASN A 101 2.53 -3.42 9.48
CA ASN A 101 3.34 -3.80 10.65
C ASN A 101 4.32 -4.91 10.31
N GLU A 102 3.88 -5.93 9.56
CA GLU A 102 4.76 -6.97 9.05
C GLU A 102 5.85 -6.39 8.14
N CYS A 103 5.48 -5.50 7.21
CA CYS A 103 6.46 -4.89 6.31
C CYS A 103 7.52 -4.07 7.06
N ILE A 104 7.10 -3.26 8.04
CA ILE A 104 8.03 -2.47 8.86
C ILE A 104 8.91 -3.39 9.69
N THR A 105 8.37 -4.47 10.26
CA THR A 105 9.12 -5.41 11.09
C THR A 105 10.17 -6.17 10.27
N GLU A 106 9.81 -6.61 9.06
CA GLU A 106 10.67 -7.44 8.23
C GLU A 106 11.68 -6.64 7.41
N PHE A 107 11.29 -5.45 6.94
CA PHE A 107 12.08 -4.69 5.96
C PHE A 107 12.45 -3.28 6.44
N GLY A 108 11.87 -2.80 7.54
CA GLY A 108 12.04 -1.42 8.00
C GLY A 108 11.20 -0.40 7.21
N VAL A 109 10.87 0.71 7.87
CA VAL A 109 10.06 1.79 7.25
C VAL A 109 10.76 2.45 6.07
N GLU A 110 12.09 2.56 6.10
CA GLU A 110 12.88 3.19 5.04
C GLU A 110 12.70 2.46 3.70
N THR A 111 12.66 1.13 3.72
CA THR A 111 12.38 0.33 2.53
C THR A 111 11.04 0.72 1.90
N LEU A 112 10.01 1.03 2.68
CA LEU A 112 8.71 1.44 2.14
C LEU A 112 8.71 2.86 1.54
N LEU A 113 9.67 3.69 1.96
CA LEU A 113 9.75 5.10 1.56
C LEU A 113 10.71 5.33 0.39
N GLU A 114 11.67 4.43 0.17
CA GLU A 114 12.59 4.44 -0.97
C GLU A 114 11.87 4.61 -2.31
N HIS A 115 12.35 5.57 -3.09
CA HIS A 115 11.99 5.70 -4.50
C HIS A 115 12.61 4.55 -5.28
N GLU A 116 11.83 3.86 -6.12
CA GLU A 116 12.42 2.96 -7.10
C GLU A 116 13.28 3.80 -8.04
N GLU A 117 14.59 3.53 -8.07
CA GLU A 117 15.47 4.08 -9.09
C GLU A 117 14.93 3.63 -10.45
N GLY A 118 14.29 4.54 -11.19
CA GLY A 118 14.17 4.39 -12.64
C GLY A 118 15.55 4.09 -13.21
N PRO A 119 15.64 3.34 -14.34
CA PRO A 119 16.88 2.73 -14.78
C PRO A 119 18.05 3.72 -14.70
N ALA A 120 19.02 3.37 -13.85
CA ALA A 120 20.23 4.13 -13.64
C ALA A 120 20.84 4.53 -14.98
N GLY A 121 21.02 5.84 -15.16
CA GLY A 121 21.85 6.48 -16.18
C GLY A 121 22.24 5.63 -17.38
N GLY A 122 21.44 5.70 -18.44
CA GLY A 122 21.95 5.59 -19.80
C GLY A 122 22.86 6.78 -20.09
N LYS A 123 24.14 6.65 -19.72
CA LYS A 123 25.20 7.55 -20.15
C LYS A 123 25.36 7.45 -21.67
N ARG A 124 25.30 8.63 -22.31
CA ARG A 124 25.77 9.00 -23.65
C ARG A 124 24.87 8.64 -24.83
#